data_AF-A0A530BIF5-F1
#
_entry.id   AF-A0A530BIF5-F1
#
_cell.length_a   1.000
_cell.length_b   1.000
_cell.length_c   1.000
_cell.angle_alpha   90.00
_cell.angle_beta   90.00
_cell.angle_gamma   90.00
#
_symmetry.space_group_name_H-M   'P 1'
#
loop_
_entity.id
_entity.type
_entity.pdbx_description
1 polymer ?
#
loop_
_entity_poly.entity_id
_entity_poly.type
_entity_poly.pdbx_seq_one_letter_code
_entity_poly.pdbx_strand_id
1 'polypeptide(L)' 'MDAIEKAIRNAFEKGNAEDRAFREKVYRSAFAALDRVLQANPNVTVEAAINRRKAVQAKIAEIESEFLPAVQT' A
#
# COMPACT_ATOMS: atom_id res chain seq x y z
N MET A 1 4.01 -6.97 10.53
CA MET A 1 3.27 -6.35 9.42
C MET A 1 3.75 -4.91 9.29
N ASP A 2 4.03 -4.43 8.08
CA ASP A 2 4.47 -3.05 7.85
C ASP A 2 3.40 -2.05 8.30
N ALA A 3 3.78 -0.84 8.74
CA ALA A 3 2.81 0.17 9.20
C ALA A 3 1.82 0.56 8.09
N ILE A 4 2.29 0.65 6.84
CA ILE A 4 1.45 0.95 5.68
C ILE A 4 0.53 -0.22 5.35
N GLU A 5 1.06 -1.45 5.38
CA GLU A 5 0.28 -2.66 5.17
C GLU A 5 -0.85 -2.78 6.21
N LYS A 6 -0.54 -2.55 7.49
CA LYS A 6 -1.54 -2.53 8.56
C LYS A 6 -2.61 -1.46 8.32
N ALA A 7 -2.22 -0.28 7.85
CA ALA A 7 -3.17 0.79 7.54
C ALA A 7 -4.12 0.42 6.38
N ILE A 8 -3.60 -0.24 5.34
CA ILE A 8 -4.40 -0.73 4.21
C ILE A 8 -5.41 -1.78 4.70
N ARG A 9 -4.95 -2.81 5.43
CA ARG A 9 -5.83 -3.88 5.93
C ARG A 9 -6.89 -3.36 6.91
N ASN A 10 -6.53 -2.43 7.80
CA ASN A 10 -7.50 -1.77 8.67
C ASN A 10 -8.56 -0.96 7.89
N ALA A 11 -8.18 -0.34 6.77
CA ALA A 11 -9.13 0.38 5.92
C ALA A 11 -10.08 -0.58 5.20
N PHE A 12 -9.59 -1.76 4.81
CA PHE A 12 -10.38 -2.83 4.21
C PHE A 12 -11.40 -3.41 5.19
N GLU A 13 -10.99 -3.66 6.44
CA GLU A 13 -11.91 -4.12 7.50
C GLU A 13 -13.06 -3.13 7.79
N LYS A 14 -12.82 -1.84 7.58
CA LYS A 14 -13.80 -0.77 7.83
C LYS A 14 -14.62 -0.39 6.60
N GLY A 15 -14.32 -0.94 5.44
CA GLY A 15 -14.91 -0.57 4.17
C GLY A 15 -15.27 -1.79 3.33
N ASN A 16 -15.38 -1.58 2.02
CA ASN A 16 -15.68 -2.66 1.09
C ASN A 16 -14.43 -3.08 0.32
N ALA A 17 -13.68 -4.03 0.88
CA ALA A 17 -12.47 -4.55 0.24
C ALA A 17 -12.74 -5.24 -1.11
N GLU A 18 -13.94 -5.77 -1.35
CA GLU A 18 -14.31 -6.41 -2.62
C GLU A 18 -14.49 -5.40 -3.76
N ASP A 19 -14.80 -4.15 -3.44
CA ASP A 19 -14.90 -3.07 -4.41
C ASP A 19 -13.49 -2.58 -4.82
N ARG A 20 -13.12 -2.87 -6.06
CA ARG A 20 -11.86 -2.42 -6.66
C ARG A 20 -11.67 -0.91 -6.57
N ALA A 21 -12.73 -0.11 -6.80
CA ALA A 21 -12.62 1.34 -6.74
C ALA A 21 -12.33 1.83 -5.30
N PHE A 22 -12.84 1.11 -4.30
CA PHE A 22 -12.49 1.36 -2.90
C PHE A 22 -11.03 1.00 -2.62
N ARG A 23 -10.56 -0.20 -3.04
CA ARG A 23 -9.17 -0.60 -2.87
C ARG A 23 -8.19 0.40 -3.50
N GLU A 24 -8.45 0.82 -4.74
CA GLU A 24 -7.61 1.81 -5.44
C GLU A 24 -7.52 3.14 -4.67
N LYS A 25 -8.61 3.61 -4.04
CA LYS A 25 -8.59 4.81 -3.19
C LYS A 25 -7.75 4.62 -1.93
N VAL A 26 -7.86 3.46 -1.28
CA VAL A 26 -7.07 3.12 -0.09
C VAL A 26 -5.58 3.07 -0.44
N TYR A 27 -5.20 2.42 -1.54
CA TYR A 27 -3.80 2.35 -1.99
C TYR A 27 -3.22 3.74 -2.30
N ARG A 28 -3.96 4.60 -3.01
CA ARG A 28 -3.54 5.98 -3.28
C ARG A 28 -3.30 6.76 -1.97
N SER A 29 -4.19 6.58 -1.00
CA SER A 29 -4.08 7.23 0.31
C SER A 29 -2.87 6.73 1.10
N ALA A 30 -2.61 5.42 1.07
CA ALA A 30 -1.44 4.80 1.67
C ALA A 30 -0.12 5.32 1.07
N PHE A 31 -0.04 5.44 -0.26
CA PHE A 31 1.11 6.04 -0.94
C PHE A 31 1.31 7.50 -0.57
N ALA A 32 0.24 8.30 -0.56
CA ALA A 32 0.33 9.70 -0.18
C ALA A 32 0.81 9.88 1.27
N ALA A 33 0.37 9.02 2.19
CA ALA A 33 0.85 9.01 3.57
C ALA A 33 2.34 8.65 3.66
N LEU A 34 2.78 7.61 2.92
CA LEU A 34 4.19 7.23 2.85
C LEU A 34 5.05 8.38 2.32
N ASP A 35 4.65 9.00 1.22
CA ASP A 35 5.46 10.03 0.58
C ASP A 35 5.62 11.25 1.50
N ARG A 36 4.55 11.66 2.20
CA ARG A 36 4.63 12.70 3.24
C ARG A 36 5.61 12.36 4.35
N VAL A 37 5.61 11.12 4.84
CA VAL A 37 6.54 10.66 5.88
C VAL A 37 7.99 10.70 5.38
N LEU A 38 8.24 10.28 4.14
CA LEU A 38 9.58 10.31 3.55
C LEU A 38 10.07 11.75 3.33
N GLN A 39 9.19 12.65 2.87
CA GLN A 39 9.51 14.07 2.68
C GLN A 39 9.77 14.81 3.99
N ALA A 40 9.01 14.47 5.05
CA ALA A 40 9.14 15.12 6.35
C ALA A 40 10.41 14.68 7.13
N ASN A 41 11.11 13.65 6.67
CA ASN A 41 12.22 13.04 7.41
C ASN A 41 13.56 13.35 6.71
N PRO A 42 14.29 14.40 7.13
CA PRO A 42 15.52 14.83 6.44
C PRO A 42 16.68 13.82 6.54
N ASN A 43 16.56 12.84 7.44
CA ASN A 43 17.56 11.79 7.63
C ASN A 43 17.41 10.62 6.65
N VAL A 44 16.33 10.59 5.87
CA VAL A 44 16.11 9.55 4.85
C VAL A 44 16.90 9.91 3.60
N THR A 45 17.73 8.97 3.15
CA THR A 45 18.42 9.12 1.86
C THR A 45 17.45 8.93 0.71
N VAL A 46 17.77 9.51 -0.46
CA VAL A 46 16.96 9.33 -1.67
C VAL A 46 16.83 7.84 -2.03
N GLU A 47 17.91 7.07 -1.90
CA GLU A 47 17.91 5.63 -2.14
C GLU A 47 16.99 4.89 -1.18
N ALA A 48 17.05 5.18 0.12
CA ALA A 48 16.15 4.59 1.12
C ALA A 48 14.68 4.93 0.81
N ALA A 49 14.39 6.17 0.38
CA ALA A 49 13.05 6.56 -0.03
C ALA A 49 12.55 5.79 -1.27
N ILE A 50 13.42 5.58 -2.27
CA ILE A 50 13.10 4.78 -3.46
C ILE A 50 12.81 3.33 -3.07
N ASN A 51 13.69 2.72 -2.28
CA ASN A 51 13.52 1.33 -1.82
C ASN A 51 12.23 1.17 -1.01
N ARG A 52 11.91 2.15 -0.16
CA ARG A 52 10.67 2.15 0.60
C ARG A 52 9.42 2.24 -0.28
N ARG A 53 9.43 3.10 -1.31
CA ARG A 53 8.32 3.19 -2.28
C ARG A 53 8.14 1.88 -3.05
N LYS A 54 9.23 1.26 -3.52
CA LYS A 54 9.18 -0.05 -4.19
C LYS A 54 8.62 -1.15 -3.28
N ALA A 55 9.02 -1.19 -2.01
CA ALA A 55 8.51 -2.17 -1.06
C ALA A 55 6.99 -2.05 -0.86
N VAL A 56 6.45 -0.82 -0.78
CA VAL A 56 5.00 -0.60 -0.69
C VAL A 56 4.27 -0.95 -1.98
N GLN A 57 4.85 -0.67 -3.15
CA GLN A 57 4.30 -1.11 -4.44
C GLN A 57 4.18 -2.64 -4.51
N ALA A 58 5.25 -3.35 -4.14
CA ALA A 58 5.26 -4.81 -4.10
C ALA A 58 4.18 -5.34 -3.14
N LYS A 59 4.07 -4.75 -1.94
CA LYS A 59 3.07 -5.17 -0.96
C LYS A 59 1.63 -4.94 -1.44
N ILE A 60 1.37 -3.82 -2.13
CA ILE A 60 0.05 -3.56 -2.72
C ILE A 60 -0.26 -4.57 -3.83
N ALA A 61 0.71 -4.95 -4.66
CA ALA A 61 0.51 -5.97 -5.68
C ALA A 61 0.22 -7.35 -5.07
N GLU A 62 0.90 -7.73 -3.98
CA GLU A 62 0.61 -8.95 -3.22
C GLU A 62 -0.82 -8.92 -2.66
N ILE A 63 -1.21 -7.83 -1.99
CA ILE A 63 -2.56 -7.67 -1.44
C ILE A 63 -3.61 -7.73 -2.56
N GLU A 64 -3.40 -7.03 -3.67
CA GLU A 64 -4.37 -7.02 -4.78
C GLU A 64 -4.54 -8.41 -5.41
N SER A 65 -3.48 -9.21 -5.43
CA SER A 65 -3.54 -10.60 -5.90
C SER A 65 -4.43 -11.48 -5.01
N GLU A 66 -4.65 -11.12 -3.74
CA GLU A 66 -5.61 -11.80 -2.86
C GLU A 66 -7.07 -11.62 -3.33
N PHE A 67 -7.36 -10.56 -4.10
CA PHE A 67 -8.71 -10.23 -4.62
C PHE A 67 -8.92 -10.62 -6.08
N LEU A 68 -7.84 -10.98 -6.79
CA LEU A 68 -7.97 -11.53 -8.12
C LEU A 68 -8.42 -13.00 -7.98
N PRO A 69 -9.35 -13.47 -8.83
CA PRO A 69 -9.68 -14.89 -8.84
C PRO A 69 -8.38 -15.65 -9.06
N ALA A 70 -8.10 -16.65 -8.20
CA ALA A 70 -7.01 -17.57 -8.44
C ALA A 70 -7.26 -18.18 -9.82
N VAL A 71 -6.49 -17.75 -10.81
CA VAL A 71 -6.54 -18.33 -12.14
C VAL A 71 -6.07 -19.77 -11.93
N GLN A 72 -7.03 -20.68 -11.83
CA GLN A 72 -6.80 -22.12 -11.94
C GLN A 72 -6.45 -22.34 -13.42
N THR A 73 -5.19 -22.16 -13.77
CA THR A 73 -4.60 -22.79 -14.97
C THR A 73 -4.42 -24.27 -14.71
#